data_AF-A0A1H1HDI0-F1
#
_entry.id   AF-A0A1H1HDI0-F1
#
_cell.length_a   1.000
_cell.length_b   1.000
_cell.length_c   1.000
_cell.angle_alpha   90.00
_cell.angle_beta   90.00
_cell.angle_gamma   90.00
#
_symmetry.space_group_name_H-M   'P 1'
#
loop_
_entity.id
_entity.type
_entity.pdbx_description
1 polymer ?
#
loop_
_entity_poly.entity_id
_entity_poly.type
_entity_poly.pdbx_seq_one_letter_code
_entity_poly.pdbx_strand_id
1 'polypeptide(L)'
;MSDPQDPHGRQPDPYAQPDPYAQGGYQYGYGQQPASPYQQGYPQQGYQSPGQQYPGQQYPGQQYAGQQYPGQPQPPKKPNRTGLFIGIGVAVVLVIAVAIAAVVLVVRSGSDDEGAASAPTTSAATGGCGMPGTGAASPITDRVASGPLSFPVSAAPGWTAETYAMYAESVAPAGLVKSLGDQPWQAGAEVGQTNFDSKVDPKDAATRMMQCIADGQGFMNAEPRVEGLSSAESITVDGVPAAKVTAKIMVSRPDITVTGDDMTVIVIASAPQTYAIIDIPIGYPDLEAAGKAIVEQLKVAKDV
;
A
#
# COMPACT_ATOMS: atom_id res chain seq x y z
N MET A 1 29.49 -26.81 68.93
CA MET A 1 29.01 -27.37 67.65
C MET A 1 27.68 -26.68 67.39
N SER A 2 27.69 -25.54 66.68
CA SER A 2 27.36 -25.39 65.24
C SER A 2 25.85 -25.60 65.03
N ASP A 3 25.01 -24.76 64.42
CA ASP A 3 25.09 -23.52 63.62
C ASP A 3 23.65 -22.91 63.58
N PRO A 4 23.40 -21.65 63.15
CA PRO A 4 22.19 -20.87 63.42
C PRO A 4 21.25 -20.61 62.20
N GLN A 5 20.05 -20.07 62.52
CA GLN A 5 19.13 -19.22 61.73
C GLN A 5 18.49 -19.71 60.41
N ASP A 6 17.14 -19.71 60.38
CA ASP A 6 16.37 -18.97 59.34
C ASP A 6 15.01 -18.49 59.92
N PRO A 7 14.80 -17.17 60.08
CA PRO A 7 13.57 -16.57 60.60
C PRO A 7 12.71 -15.84 59.54
N HIS A 8 12.56 -16.38 58.32
CA HIS A 8 11.73 -15.74 57.29
C HIS A 8 10.60 -16.63 56.71
N GLY A 9 9.53 -16.79 57.48
CA GLY A 9 8.22 -17.11 56.92
C GLY A 9 7.68 -15.91 56.13
N ARG A 10 7.68 -15.99 54.79
CA ARG A 10 7.04 -14.97 53.95
C ARG A 10 5.54 -15.23 53.83
N GLN A 11 4.77 -14.22 54.24
CA GLN A 11 3.35 -14.03 53.98
C GLN A 11 3.14 -13.70 52.49
N PRO A 12 2.10 -14.21 51.81
CA PRO A 12 1.85 -13.93 50.39
C PRO A 12 1.37 -12.48 50.17
N ASP A 13 1.93 -11.84 49.14
CA ASP A 13 1.64 -10.47 48.73
C ASP A 13 0.32 -10.42 47.93
N PRO A 14 -0.69 -9.63 48.37
CA PRO A 14 -1.98 -9.53 47.69
C PRO A 14 -1.98 -8.68 46.40
N TYR A 15 -0.83 -8.16 45.95
CA TYR A 15 -0.72 -7.34 44.73
C TYR A 15 0.21 -7.89 43.63
N ALA A 16 0.53 -9.19 43.65
CA ALA A 16 1.23 -9.82 42.53
C ALA A 16 0.31 -9.94 41.29
N GLN A 17 0.50 -9.07 40.30
CA GLN A 17 -0.08 -9.22 38.95
C GLN A 17 0.47 -10.47 38.25
N PRO A 18 -0.35 -11.25 37.53
CA PRO A 18 0.12 -12.41 36.78
C PRO A 18 0.96 -12.01 35.56
N ASP A 19 2.09 -12.69 35.38
CA ASP A 19 2.95 -12.60 34.20
C ASP A 19 2.23 -13.20 32.97
N PRO A 20 1.94 -12.42 31.92
CA PRO A 20 1.22 -12.92 30.75
C PRO A 20 2.08 -13.71 29.75
N TYR A 21 3.38 -13.94 30.00
CA TYR A 21 4.26 -14.67 29.07
C TYR A 21 4.65 -16.08 29.49
N ALA A 22 4.08 -16.60 30.58
CA ALA A 22 4.33 -17.96 31.03
C ALA A 22 3.22 -18.93 30.61
N GLN A 23 3.08 -19.23 29.31
CA GLN A 23 2.47 -20.50 28.86
C GLN A 23 2.66 -20.82 27.37
N GLY A 24 3.27 -21.98 27.10
CA GLY A 24 2.94 -22.80 25.94
C GLY A 24 3.84 -22.67 24.70
N GLY A 25 5.01 -23.32 24.74
CA GLY A 25 5.77 -23.62 23.54
C GLY A 25 5.04 -24.67 22.68
N TYR A 26 4.87 -24.39 21.38
CA TYR A 26 4.38 -25.37 20.42
C TYR A 26 5.47 -25.76 19.43
N GLN A 27 5.83 -27.03 19.54
CA GLN A 27 6.77 -27.80 18.74
C GLN A 27 6.10 -28.21 17.42
N TYR A 28 6.73 -27.91 16.28
CA TYR A 28 6.30 -28.41 14.97
C TYR A 28 6.52 -29.93 14.87
N GLY A 29 5.43 -30.69 14.95
CA GLY A 29 5.40 -32.13 14.70
C GLY A 29 4.70 -32.46 13.39
N TYR A 30 5.43 -33.04 12.43
CA TYR A 30 4.86 -33.68 11.25
C TYR A 30 4.05 -34.91 11.68
N GLY A 31 2.72 -34.86 11.51
CA GLY A 31 1.78 -35.89 11.92
C GLY A 31 0.84 -36.29 10.77
N GLN A 32 0.69 -37.60 10.60
CA GLN A 32 0.11 -38.30 9.45
C GLN A 32 -1.39 -38.09 9.23
N GLN A 33 -1.77 -38.22 7.96
CA GLN A 33 -3.12 -38.19 7.40
C GLN A 33 -3.85 -39.53 7.66
N PRO A 34 -5.07 -39.57 8.24
CA PRO A 34 -5.87 -40.78 8.33
C PRO A 34 -6.58 -41.08 7.01
N ALA A 35 -6.39 -42.30 6.51
CA ALA A 35 -7.12 -42.88 5.38
C ALA A 35 -8.59 -43.13 5.74
N SER A 36 -9.50 -42.81 4.83
CA SER A 36 -10.89 -43.30 4.85
C SER A 36 -11.09 -44.32 3.73
N PRO A 37 -11.59 -45.53 4.04
CA PRO A 37 -11.99 -46.52 3.05
C PRO A 37 -13.49 -46.40 2.74
N TYR A 38 -13.89 -46.52 1.47
CA TYR A 38 -14.93 -47.44 0.97
C TYR A 38 -15.25 -47.16 -0.52
N GLN A 39 -15.19 -48.24 -1.30
CA GLN A 39 -15.47 -48.33 -2.74
C GLN A 39 -16.98 -48.29 -3.06
N GLN A 40 -17.34 -47.85 -4.27
CA GLN A 40 -18.13 -48.67 -5.21
C GLN A 40 -18.17 -48.02 -6.61
N GLY A 41 -17.83 -48.80 -7.65
CA GLY A 41 -17.80 -48.36 -9.05
C GLY A 41 -19.05 -48.76 -9.83
N TYR A 42 -19.26 -48.08 -10.97
CA TYR A 42 -20.04 -48.53 -12.13
C TYR A 42 -19.45 -47.91 -13.43
N PRO A 43 -19.46 -48.62 -14.57
CA PRO A 43 -18.73 -48.21 -15.78
C PRO A 43 -19.62 -47.55 -16.87
N GLN A 44 -18.93 -46.84 -17.78
CA GLN A 44 -19.24 -46.60 -19.20
C GLN A 44 -20.47 -45.75 -19.57
N GLN A 45 -20.22 -44.64 -20.28
CA GLN A 45 -20.80 -44.40 -21.62
C GLN A 45 -20.04 -43.28 -22.34
N GLY A 46 -19.39 -43.65 -23.45
CA GLY A 46 -18.78 -42.70 -24.39
C GLY A 46 -19.82 -42.08 -25.31
N TYR A 47 -19.64 -40.80 -25.61
CA TYR A 47 -20.34 -40.12 -26.71
C TYR A 47 -19.33 -39.71 -27.78
N GLN A 48 -19.45 -40.35 -28.95
CA GLN A 48 -18.80 -39.98 -30.20
C GLN A 48 -19.43 -38.70 -30.74
N SER A 49 -18.59 -37.71 -31.06
CA SER A 49 -18.98 -36.54 -31.87
C SER A 49 -18.75 -36.83 -33.36
N PRO A 50 -19.76 -36.68 -34.24
CA PRO A 50 -19.61 -36.91 -35.68
C PRO A 50 -18.87 -35.75 -36.37
N GLY A 51 -17.85 -36.11 -37.15
CA GLY A 51 -17.11 -35.19 -38.01
C GLY A 51 -17.89 -34.77 -39.25
N GLN A 52 -17.70 -33.52 -39.66
CA GLN A 52 -18.14 -32.98 -40.95
C GLN A 52 -16.90 -32.79 -41.84
N GLN A 53 -16.85 -33.58 -42.91
CA GLN A 53 -15.90 -33.51 -44.02
C GLN A 53 -16.30 -32.35 -44.94
N TYR A 54 -15.37 -31.47 -45.30
CA TYR A 54 -15.54 -30.54 -46.42
C TYR A 54 -14.72 -30.99 -47.63
N PRO A 55 -15.30 -31.05 -48.85
CA PRO A 55 -14.64 -31.62 -50.02
C PRO A 55 -13.65 -30.64 -50.67
N GLY A 56 -12.51 -31.18 -51.10
CA GLY A 56 -11.50 -30.46 -51.88
C GLY A 56 -11.91 -30.23 -53.33
N GLN A 57 -11.53 -29.07 -53.86
CA GLN A 57 -11.44 -28.82 -55.30
C GLN A 57 -9.97 -28.71 -55.72
N GLN A 58 -9.59 -29.58 -56.64
CA GLN A 58 -8.37 -29.50 -57.45
C GLN A 58 -8.66 -28.63 -58.67
N TYR A 59 -7.76 -27.70 -59.00
CA TYR A 59 -7.63 -27.14 -60.36
C TYR A 59 -6.14 -27.04 -60.76
N PRO A 60 -5.84 -27.15 -62.07
CA PRO A 60 -4.59 -27.65 -62.62
C PRO A 60 -3.54 -26.57 -62.91
N GLY A 61 -2.29 -27.01 -63.02
CA GLY A 61 -1.12 -26.14 -63.15
C GLY A 61 -0.99 -25.42 -64.50
N GLN A 62 -0.34 -24.26 -64.44
CA GLN A 62 0.41 -23.68 -65.54
C GLN A 62 1.75 -23.17 -65.04
N GLN A 63 2.82 -23.63 -65.67
CA GLN A 63 4.16 -23.05 -65.64
C GLN A 63 4.15 -21.80 -66.53
N TYR A 64 4.64 -20.66 -66.05
CA TYR A 64 5.21 -19.63 -66.92
C TYR A 64 6.33 -18.85 -66.22
N ALA A 65 7.32 -18.50 -67.04
CA ALA A 65 8.65 -18.07 -66.67
C ALA A 65 8.77 -16.57 -66.32
N GLY A 66 9.73 -16.28 -65.44
CA GLY A 66 10.62 -15.11 -65.47
C GLY A 66 10.02 -13.71 -65.26
N GLN A 67 10.36 -13.08 -64.13
CA GLN A 67 10.73 -11.65 -64.06
C GLN A 67 11.39 -11.36 -62.69
N GLN A 68 12.62 -10.86 -62.73
CA GLN A 68 13.35 -10.31 -61.58
C GLN A 68 12.91 -8.86 -61.38
N TYR A 69 12.55 -8.49 -60.15
CA TYR A 69 12.30 -7.10 -59.77
C TYR A 69 13.05 -6.74 -58.47
N PRO A 70 13.52 -5.48 -58.29
CA PRO A 70 14.64 -5.12 -57.44
C PRO A 70 14.27 -4.87 -55.96
N GLY A 71 15.31 -4.88 -55.13
CA GLY A 71 15.27 -5.03 -53.67
C GLY A 71 14.43 -4.04 -52.88
N GLN A 72 13.79 -4.58 -51.84
CA GLN A 72 13.18 -3.79 -50.77
C GLN A 72 14.25 -3.15 -49.87
N PRO A 73 14.02 -1.91 -49.36
CA PRO A 73 14.93 -1.26 -48.42
C PRO A 73 14.96 -1.99 -47.07
N GLN A 74 16.16 -2.15 -46.51
CA GLN A 74 16.36 -2.67 -45.16
C GLN A 74 15.77 -1.72 -44.11
N PRO A 75 15.15 -2.24 -43.03
CA PRO A 75 14.73 -1.42 -41.90
C PRO A 75 15.97 -0.85 -41.16
N PRO A 76 15.90 0.40 -40.67
CA PRO A 76 17.04 1.05 -40.03
C PRO A 76 17.48 0.34 -38.76
N LYS A 77 18.79 0.15 -38.61
CA LYS A 77 19.43 -0.40 -37.40
C LYS A 77 19.18 0.53 -36.21
N LYS A 78 18.63 -0.02 -35.12
CA LYS A 78 18.52 0.67 -33.84
C LYS A 78 19.91 1.14 -33.36
N PRO A 79 20.05 2.39 -32.88
CA PRO A 79 21.32 2.88 -32.35
C PRO A 79 21.67 2.20 -31.01
N ASN A 80 22.94 1.82 -30.87
CA ASN A 80 23.44 1.09 -29.72
C ASN A 80 23.70 2.04 -28.53
N ARG A 81 22.95 1.87 -27.43
CA ARG A 81 23.01 2.74 -26.23
C ARG A 81 23.94 2.20 -25.13
N THR A 82 24.86 1.29 -25.45
CA THR A 82 25.77 0.70 -24.46
C THR A 82 26.62 1.73 -23.72
N GLY A 83 26.93 2.89 -24.34
CA GLY A 83 27.69 3.97 -23.69
C GLY A 83 26.93 4.73 -22.59
N LEU A 84 25.60 4.81 -22.66
CA LEU A 84 24.77 5.52 -21.67
C LEU A 84 24.68 4.74 -20.35
N PHE A 85 24.60 3.40 -20.44
CA PHE A 85 24.53 2.53 -19.26
C PHE A 85 25.85 2.47 -18.50
N ILE A 86 26.99 2.58 -19.19
CA ILE A 86 28.31 2.63 -18.55
C ILE A 86 28.50 3.98 -17.81
N GLY A 87 28.02 5.10 -18.37
CA GLY A 87 28.08 6.41 -17.72
C GLY A 87 27.23 6.50 -16.43
N ILE A 88 26.01 5.94 -16.44
CA ILE A 88 25.13 5.90 -15.26
C ILE A 88 25.71 4.97 -14.18
N GLY A 89 26.29 3.82 -14.57
CA GLY A 89 26.90 2.89 -13.63
C GLY A 89 28.04 3.50 -12.82
N VAL A 90 28.90 4.30 -13.45
CA VAL A 90 30.02 4.97 -12.75
C VAL A 90 29.53 6.06 -11.81
N ALA A 91 28.49 6.82 -12.19
CA ALA A 91 27.91 7.85 -11.32
C ALA A 91 27.24 7.26 -10.07
N VAL A 92 26.50 6.16 -10.23
CA VAL A 92 25.85 5.46 -9.10
C VAL A 92 26.88 4.87 -8.15
N VAL A 93 27.95 4.27 -8.65
CA VAL A 93 29.03 3.72 -7.81
C VAL A 93 29.74 4.83 -7.02
N LEU A 94 29.95 6.01 -7.60
CA LEU A 94 30.55 7.16 -6.90
C LEU A 94 29.62 7.70 -5.79
N VAL A 95 28.32 7.79 -6.03
CA VAL A 95 27.35 8.22 -5.01
C VAL A 95 27.28 7.21 -3.86
N ILE A 96 27.28 5.91 -4.17
CA ILE A 96 27.31 4.84 -3.16
C ILE A 96 28.60 4.91 -2.35
N ALA A 97 29.76 5.15 -2.99
CA ALA A 97 31.03 5.28 -2.28
C ALA A 97 31.04 6.49 -1.33
N VAL A 98 30.47 7.62 -1.72
CA VAL A 98 30.34 8.82 -0.87
C VAL A 98 29.37 8.57 0.28
N ALA A 99 28.24 7.89 0.04
CA ALA A 99 27.29 7.52 1.08
C ALA A 99 27.90 6.55 2.11
N ILE A 100 28.64 5.53 1.65
CA ILE A 100 29.36 4.60 2.53
C ILE A 100 30.43 5.36 3.34
N ALA A 101 31.18 6.26 2.71
CA ALA A 101 32.17 7.07 3.40
C ALA A 101 31.53 7.96 4.49
N ALA A 102 30.38 8.57 4.20
CA ALA A 102 29.63 9.38 5.16
C ALA A 102 29.11 8.55 6.35
N VAL A 103 28.57 7.34 6.09
CA VAL A 103 28.12 6.42 7.15
C VAL A 103 29.30 5.96 8.01
N VAL A 104 30.45 5.62 7.42
CA VAL A 104 31.65 5.22 8.18
C VAL A 104 32.19 6.37 9.03
N LEU A 105 32.10 7.62 8.54
CA LEU A 105 32.52 8.80 9.30
C LEU A 105 31.59 9.06 10.50
N VAL A 106 30.28 8.89 10.33
CA VAL A 106 29.28 9.02 11.41
C VAL A 106 29.44 7.90 12.46
N VAL A 107 29.64 6.66 12.03
CA VAL A 107 29.83 5.50 12.94
C VAL A 107 31.16 5.58 13.73
N ARG A 108 32.17 6.29 13.21
CA ARG A 108 33.45 6.49 13.92
C ARG A 108 33.45 7.69 14.86
N SER A 109 32.42 8.52 14.88
CA SER A 109 32.37 9.77 15.65
C SER A 109 31.34 9.80 16.78
N GLY A 110 30.60 8.73 17.04
CA GLY A 110 29.64 8.68 18.14
C GLY A 110 29.54 7.30 18.77
N SER A 111 30.25 7.10 19.88
CA SER A 111 29.87 6.14 20.91
C SER A 111 29.03 6.90 21.92
N ASP A 112 27.76 6.53 22.08
CA ASP A 112 26.95 6.51 23.32
C ASP A 112 25.44 6.40 22.95
N ASP A 113 24.93 5.19 23.20
CA ASP A 113 23.57 4.68 23.49
C ASP A 113 22.23 5.22 22.92
N GLU A 114 21.36 4.23 22.70
CA GLU A 114 19.88 4.19 22.63
C GLU A 114 19.13 4.48 21.30
N GLY A 115 18.62 3.39 20.69
CA GLY A 115 17.26 3.33 20.14
C GLY A 115 17.00 3.85 18.72
N ALA A 116 17.81 3.49 17.72
CA ALA A 116 17.50 3.83 16.32
C ALA A 116 16.40 2.90 15.76
N ALA A 117 15.16 3.40 15.78
CA ALA A 117 14.06 2.88 14.97
C ALA A 117 14.50 2.77 13.50
N SER A 118 14.20 1.62 12.87
CA SER A 118 14.47 1.40 11.45
C SER A 118 13.66 2.38 10.61
N ALA A 119 14.31 3.42 10.10
CA ALA A 119 13.75 4.23 9.02
C ALA A 119 13.67 3.37 7.76
N PRO A 120 12.52 3.27 7.07
CA PRO A 120 12.45 2.59 5.79
C PRO A 120 13.24 3.39 4.74
N THR A 121 13.96 2.66 3.90
CA THR A 121 14.71 3.18 2.77
C THR A 121 13.75 3.81 1.76
N THR A 122 13.77 5.14 1.67
CA THR A 122 13.05 5.92 0.67
C THR A 122 13.58 5.61 -0.74
N SER A 123 12.83 4.86 -1.52
CA SER A 123 13.05 4.73 -2.97
C SER A 123 12.20 5.76 -3.70
N ALA A 124 12.86 6.56 -4.53
CA ALA A 124 12.30 7.72 -5.21
C ALA A 124 11.01 7.42 -6.00
N ALA A 125 9.98 8.23 -5.80
CA ALA A 125 8.79 8.27 -6.65
C ALA A 125 9.19 8.75 -8.05
N THR A 126 9.15 7.85 -9.04
CA THR A 126 9.22 8.21 -10.45
C THR A 126 7.84 8.66 -10.92
N GLY A 127 7.57 9.96 -10.85
CA GLY A 127 6.45 10.57 -11.57
C GLY A 127 5.84 11.77 -10.86
N GLY A 128 6.48 12.95 -10.90
CA GLY A 128 5.88 14.26 -10.54
C GLY A 128 5.32 14.46 -9.12
N CYS A 129 5.16 13.39 -8.36
CA CYS A 129 4.73 13.32 -6.98
C CYS A 129 5.99 13.35 -6.14
N GLY A 130 6.05 14.27 -5.18
CA GLY A 130 7.19 14.37 -4.27
C GLY A 130 7.38 13.10 -3.45
N MET A 131 8.38 13.11 -2.58
CA MET A 131 8.52 12.03 -1.59
C MET A 131 7.56 12.26 -0.41
N PRO A 132 7.09 11.19 0.25
CA PRO A 132 6.49 11.32 1.57
C PRO A 132 7.42 12.12 2.48
N GLY A 133 6.86 13.07 3.20
CA GLY A 133 7.58 13.89 4.16
C GLY A 133 8.01 13.09 5.38
N THR A 134 9.08 13.55 6.01
CA THR A 134 9.55 13.02 7.30
C THR A 134 8.77 13.67 8.43
N GLY A 135 7.94 12.91 9.14
CA GLY A 135 7.23 13.39 10.32
C GLY A 135 6.60 12.23 11.09
N ALA A 136 6.72 12.26 12.42
CA ALA A 136 6.11 11.23 13.25
C ALA A 136 4.61 11.53 13.41
N ALA A 137 3.79 10.50 13.19
CA ALA A 137 2.38 10.54 13.52
C ALA A 137 2.18 10.79 15.02
N SER A 138 1.07 11.41 15.39
CA SER A 138 0.64 11.42 16.79
C SER A 138 0.19 10.02 17.22
N PRO A 139 0.40 9.61 18.48
CA PRO A 139 -0.15 8.36 19.00
C PRO A 139 -1.67 8.31 18.81
N ILE A 140 -2.18 7.17 18.34
CA ILE A 140 -3.62 6.95 18.16
C ILE A 140 -4.19 6.46 19.50
N THR A 141 -5.13 7.23 20.07
CA THR A 141 -5.84 6.90 21.31
C THR A 141 -7.33 6.69 21.02
N ASP A 142 -8.19 7.56 21.53
CA ASP A 142 -9.62 7.67 21.22
C ASP A 142 -9.87 8.35 19.86
N ARG A 143 -8.89 9.11 19.36
CA ARG A 143 -8.92 9.77 18.05
C ARG A 143 -7.66 9.47 17.25
N VAL A 144 -7.85 9.47 15.93
CA VAL A 144 -6.78 9.58 14.95
C VAL A 144 -6.62 11.06 14.63
N ALA A 145 -5.40 11.58 14.72
CA ALA A 145 -5.14 13.01 14.55
C ALA A 145 -3.82 13.28 13.82
N SER A 146 -3.84 14.32 12.98
CA SER A 146 -2.62 14.92 12.41
C SER A 146 -2.83 16.43 12.25
N GLY A 147 -1.97 17.21 12.92
CA GLY A 147 -2.17 18.65 13.03
C GLY A 147 -3.57 18.98 13.60
N PRO A 148 -4.31 19.94 13.01
CA PRO A 148 -5.63 20.29 13.48
C PRO A 148 -6.74 19.30 13.10
N LEU A 149 -6.49 18.32 12.23
CA LEU A 149 -7.52 17.41 11.72
C LEU A 149 -7.58 16.11 12.52
N SER A 150 -8.79 15.64 12.80
CA SER A 150 -8.99 14.35 13.47
C SER A 150 -10.33 13.67 13.17
N PHE A 151 -10.40 12.37 13.40
CA PHE A 151 -11.65 11.59 13.49
C PHE A 151 -11.60 10.60 14.67
N PRO A 152 -12.74 10.18 15.24
CA PRO A 152 -12.74 9.25 16.37
C PRO A 152 -12.49 7.81 15.91
N VAL A 153 -11.76 7.04 16.71
CA VAL A 153 -11.51 5.61 16.43
C VAL A 153 -12.83 4.81 16.39
N SER A 154 -13.83 5.24 17.16
CA SER A 154 -15.17 4.63 17.17
C SER A 154 -15.94 4.77 15.85
N ALA A 155 -15.50 5.62 14.91
CA ALA A 155 -16.11 5.71 13.58
C ALA A 155 -15.86 4.47 12.71
N ALA A 156 -14.82 3.68 13.02
CA ALA A 156 -14.50 2.44 12.34
C ALA A 156 -14.18 1.31 13.34
N PRO A 157 -15.21 0.72 13.97
CA PRO A 157 -15.03 -0.32 14.98
C PRO A 157 -14.28 -1.54 14.42
N GLY A 158 -13.27 -2.00 15.14
CA GLY A 158 -12.50 -3.20 14.78
C GLY A 158 -11.51 -3.01 13.62
N TRP A 159 -11.20 -1.76 13.27
CA TRP A 159 -10.04 -1.39 12.44
C TRP A 159 -8.81 -1.19 13.33
N THR A 160 -7.63 -1.34 12.76
CA THR A 160 -6.34 -1.31 13.48
C THR A 160 -5.58 -0.03 13.18
N ALA A 161 -4.88 0.51 14.17
CA ALA A 161 -4.07 1.72 14.04
C ALA A 161 -2.91 1.56 13.05
N GLU A 162 -2.65 2.60 12.26
CA GLU A 162 -1.55 2.72 11.31
C GLU A 162 -0.95 4.14 11.37
N THR A 163 0.38 4.27 11.37
CA THR A 163 1.06 5.56 11.64
C THR A 163 2.25 5.84 10.73
N TYR A 164 2.28 5.26 9.52
CA TYR A 164 3.37 5.46 8.57
C TYR A 164 2.88 6.15 7.30
N ALA A 165 3.75 6.95 6.68
CA ALA A 165 3.43 7.63 5.44
C ALA A 165 3.62 6.70 4.23
N MET A 166 2.52 6.39 3.55
CA MET A 166 2.54 5.59 2.32
C MET A 166 2.37 6.44 1.05
N TYR A 167 1.79 7.63 1.17
CA TYR A 167 1.45 8.48 0.04
C TYR A 167 2.46 9.63 -0.12
N ALA A 168 2.74 9.99 -1.37
CA ALA A 168 3.44 11.23 -1.67
C ALA A 168 2.58 12.43 -1.25
N GLU A 169 3.22 13.58 -1.02
CA GLU A 169 2.55 14.82 -0.59
C GLU A 169 1.91 14.73 0.82
N SER A 170 2.37 13.78 1.63
CA SER A 170 1.95 13.52 3.01
C SER A 170 3.07 13.67 4.02
N VAL A 171 2.79 14.24 5.19
CA VAL A 171 3.65 14.21 6.38
C VAL A 171 2.84 13.97 7.66
N ALA A 172 3.46 13.27 8.61
CA ALA A 172 2.87 12.88 9.90
C ALA A 172 1.48 12.22 9.81
N PRO A 173 1.25 11.25 8.91
CA PRO A 173 -0.05 10.61 8.78
C PRO A 173 -0.36 9.66 9.94
N ALA A 174 -1.62 9.66 10.34
CA ALA A 174 -2.19 8.69 11.27
C ALA A 174 -3.50 8.16 10.67
N GLY A 175 -3.75 6.87 10.79
CA GLY A 175 -4.89 6.22 10.18
C GLY A 175 -5.36 4.95 10.88
N LEU A 176 -6.44 4.40 10.37
CA LEU A 176 -6.95 3.07 10.69
C LEU A 176 -7.02 2.24 9.41
N VAL A 177 -6.79 0.95 9.53
CA VAL A 177 -6.88 0.00 8.42
C VAL A 177 -7.70 -1.23 8.78
N LYS A 178 -8.26 -1.88 7.76
CA LYS A 178 -8.97 -3.15 7.90
C LYS A 178 -8.52 -4.11 6.80
N SER A 179 -7.70 -5.09 7.16
CA SER A 179 -7.35 -6.18 6.25
C SER A 179 -8.58 -7.00 5.89
N LEU A 180 -8.67 -7.41 4.62
CA LEU A 180 -9.70 -8.34 4.14
C LEU A 180 -9.42 -9.80 4.56
N GLY A 181 -8.20 -10.10 4.99
CA GLY A 181 -7.80 -11.36 5.61
C GLY A 181 -7.53 -12.50 4.62
N ASP A 182 -8.39 -12.71 3.63
CA ASP A 182 -8.28 -13.77 2.63
C ASP A 182 -7.39 -13.40 1.42
N GLN A 183 -7.03 -12.13 1.31
CA GLN A 183 -6.20 -11.58 0.25
C GLN A 183 -5.33 -10.43 0.79
N PRO A 184 -4.19 -10.13 0.15
CA PRO A 184 -3.28 -9.05 0.54
C PRO A 184 -3.84 -7.68 0.11
N TRP A 185 -5.00 -7.33 0.65
CA TRP A 185 -5.72 -6.08 0.42
C TRP A 185 -6.36 -5.59 1.72
N GLN A 186 -6.54 -4.29 1.85
CA GLN A 186 -7.10 -3.66 3.04
C GLN A 186 -7.90 -2.41 2.67
N ALA A 187 -8.86 -2.05 3.52
CA ALA A 187 -9.39 -0.69 3.55
C ALA A 187 -8.52 0.19 4.44
N GLY A 188 -8.51 1.49 4.17
CA GLY A 188 -7.75 2.49 4.90
C GLY A 188 -8.52 3.80 5.10
N ALA A 189 -8.25 4.46 6.22
CA ALA A 189 -8.70 5.81 6.47
C ALA A 189 -7.60 6.56 7.22
N GLU A 190 -7.14 7.67 6.68
CA GLU A 190 -5.97 8.39 7.17
C GLU A 190 -6.24 9.89 7.23
N VAL A 191 -5.64 10.57 8.21
CA VAL A 191 -5.46 12.02 8.21
C VAL A 191 -3.98 12.36 8.27
N GLY A 192 -3.58 13.40 7.56
CA GLY A 192 -2.20 13.85 7.51
C GLY A 192 -2.08 15.34 7.23
N GLN A 193 -0.85 15.83 7.22
CA GLN A 193 -0.51 17.17 6.78
C GLN A 193 0.04 17.10 5.36
N THR A 194 -0.29 18.08 4.52
CA THR A 194 0.31 18.18 3.18
C THR A 194 1.73 18.74 3.28
N ASN A 195 2.68 18.23 2.49
CA ASN A 195 4.06 18.75 2.44
C ASN A 195 4.45 19.36 1.09
N PHE A 196 3.50 19.96 0.38
CA PHE A 196 3.79 20.69 -0.86
C PHE A 196 4.82 21.83 -0.64
N ASP A 197 5.72 22.03 -1.61
CA ASP A 197 6.77 23.07 -1.58
C ASP A 197 6.23 24.50 -1.36
N SER A 198 4.96 24.73 -1.70
CA SER A 198 4.24 25.96 -1.42
C SER A 198 2.78 25.64 -1.08
N LYS A 199 2.08 26.55 -0.40
CA LYS A 199 0.67 26.36 -0.08
C LYS A 199 -0.16 26.26 -1.36
N VAL A 200 -0.76 25.09 -1.58
CA VAL A 200 -1.62 24.80 -2.74
C VAL A 200 -3.08 25.04 -2.36
N ASP A 201 -3.90 25.51 -3.31
CA ASP A 201 -5.35 25.59 -3.10
C ASP A 201 -5.91 24.18 -2.82
N PRO A 202 -6.85 24.00 -1.86
CA PRO A 202 -7.39 22.69 -1.54
C PRO A 202 -7.90 21.90 -2.75
N LYS A 203 -8.47 22.55 -3.78
CA LYS A 203 -8.98 21.85 -4.96
C LYS A 203 -7.87 21.25 -5.80
N ASP A 204 -6.81 22.04 -6.01
CA ASP A 204 -5.65 21.61 -6.78
C ASP A 204 -4.87 20.53 -6.01
N ALA A 205 -4.74 20.70 -4.70
CA ALA A 205 -4.13 19.73 -3.80
C ALA A 205 -4.87 18.38 -3.84
N ALA A 206 -6.19 18.38 -3.64
CA ALA A 206 -6.99 17.15 -3.62
C ALA A 206 -6.90 16.39 -4.96
N THR A 207 -6.98 17.12 -6.08
CA THR A 207 -6.85 16.56 -7.43
C THR A 207 -5.47 15.94 -7.65
N ARG A 208 -4.41 16.65 -7.25
CA ARG A 208 -3.03 16.16 -7.38
C ARG A 208 -2.77 14.94 -6.50
N MET A 209 -3.25 14.94 -5.27
CA MET A 209 -3.09 13.83 -4.33
C MET A 209 -3.72 12.55 -4.86
N MET A 210 -4.91 12.60 -5.47
CA MET A 210 -5.55 11.41 -6.06
C MET A 210 -4.64 10.69 -7.06
N GLN A 211 -3.99 11.45 -7.97
CA GLN A 211 -3.06 10.86 -8.93
C GLN A 211 -1.83 10.27 -8.23
N CYS A 212 -1.28 10.99 -7.24
CA CYS A 212 -0.10 10.53 -6.50
C CYS A 212 -0.38 9.29 -5.62
N ILE A 213 -1.61 9.12 -5.14
CA ILE A 213 -2.03 7.92 -4.42
C ILE A 213 -2.03 6.72 -5.36
N ALA A 214 -2.64 6.85 -6.55
CA ALA A 214 -2.69 5.78 -7.54
C ALA A 214 -1.29 5.35 -8.03
N ASP A 215 -0.38 6.29 -8.19
CA ASP A 215 1.02 6.02 -8.58
C ASP A 215 1.90 5.59 -7.38
N GLY A 216 1.35 5.62 -6.16
CA GLY A 216 2.05 5.40 -4.90
C GLY A 216 2.26 3.94 -4.52
N GLN A 217 3.01 3.71 -3.43
CA GLN A 217 3.42 2.36 -2.99
C GLN A 217 2.25 1.42 -2.70
N GLY A 218 1.10 1.95 -2.25
CA GLY A 218 -0.09 1.15 -1.98
C GLY A 218 -0.65 0.45 -3.22
N PHE A 219 -0.50 1.07 -4.39
CA PHE A 219 -1.15 0.63 -5.63
C PHE A 219 -0.17 0.21 -6.74
N MET A 220 1.09 0.64 -6.69
CA MET A 220 2.05 0.51 -7.80
C MET A 220 2.27 -0.92 -8.31
N ASN A 221 2.07 -1.92 -7.45
CA ASN A 221 2.29 -3.33 -7.78
C ASN A 221 1.02 -4.02 -8.30
N ALA A 222 -0.07 -3.28 -8.52
CA ALA A 222 -1.38 -3.82 -8.88
C ALA A 222 -1.96 -3.17 -10.16
N GLU A 223 -1.11 -2.74 -11.09
CA GLU A 223 -1.50 -2.14 -12.38
C GLU A 223 -2.60 -1.05 -12.27
N PRO A 224 -2.37 0.00 -11.45
CA PRO A 224 -3.44 0.90 -11.04
C PRO A 224 -3.91 1.81 -12.18
N ARG A 225 -5.21 2.09 -12.21
CA ARG A 225 -5.83 3.06 -13.13
C ARG A 225 -6.90 3.89 -12.42
N VAL A 226 -6.77 5.21 -12.49
CA VAL A 226 -7.80 6.13 -11.98
C VAL A 226 -8.96 6.21 -12.99
N GLU A 227 -10.16 5.91 -12.53
CA GLU A 227 -11.40 6.02 -13.30
C GLU A 227 -12.41 6.93 -12.59
N GLY A 228 -13.16 7.71 -13.37
CA GLY A 228 -14.27 8.51 -12.82
C GLY A 228 -13.87 9.61 -11.84
N LEU A 229 -12.66 10.18 -11.94
CA LEU A 229 -12.23 11.31 -11.12
C LEU A 229 -13.26 12.46 -11.20
N SER A 230 -13.83 12.81 -10.05
CA SER A 230 -14.78 13.92 -9.95
C SER A 230 -14.09 15.28 -10.12
N SER A 231 -14.85 16.30 -10.52
CA SER A 231 -14.42 17.68 -10.29
C SER A 231 -14.24 17.93 -8.79
N ALA A 232 -13.28 18.77 -8.41
CA ALA A 232 -13.09 19.17 -7.02
C ALA A 232 -14.30 19.98 -6.50
N GLU A 233 -14.99 19.40 -5.52
CA GLU A 233 -16.14 19.98 -4.86
C GLU A 233 -15.68 20.87 -3.69
N SER A 234 -16.15 22.11 -3.61
CA SER A 234 -15.97 22.95 -2.42
C SER A 234 -16.90 22.48 -1.31
N ILE A 235 -16.32 22.15 -0.16
CA ILE A 235 -17.08 21.73 1.04
C ILE A 235 -16.56 22.48 2.28
N THR A 236 -17.15 22.20 3.43
CA THR A 236 -16.64 22.63 4.74
C THR A 236 -16.49 21.45 5.67
N VAL A 237 -15.38 21.39 6.41
CA VAL A 237 -15.17 20.44 7.50
C VAL A 237 -15.12 21.23 8.80
N ASP A 238 -16.08 21.03 9.69
CA ASP A 238 -16.20 21.75 10.96
C ASP A 238 -16.16 23.29 10.82
N GLY A 239 -16.70 23.79 9.70
CA GLY A 239 -16.72 25.21 9.33
C GLY A 239 -15.44 25.73 8.67
N VAL A 240 -14.41 24.89 8.49
CA VAL A 240 -13.18 25.24 7.78
C VAL A 240 -13.34 24.92 6.28
N PRO A 241 -12.99 25.84 5.37
CA PRO A 241 -13.04 25.56 3.93
C PRO A 241 -12.21 24.34 3.56
N ALA A 242 -12.75 23.50 2.68
CA ALA A 242 -12.09 22.30 2.20
C ALA A 242 -12.52 22.00 0.76
N ALA A 243 -11.80 21.09 0.11
CA ALA A 243 -12.18 20.53 -1.17
C ALA A 243 -12.18 19.00 -1.13
N LYS A 244 -13.11 18.38 -1.85
CA LYS A 244 -13.23 16.92 -1.95
C LYS A 244 -13.16 16.49 -3.41
N VAL A 245 -12.43 15.42 -3.67
CA VAL A 245 -12.50 14.66 -4.92
C VAL A 245 -12.75 13.19 -4.61
N THR A 246 -13.41 12.51 -5.53
CA THR A 246 -13.63 11.06 -5.49
C THR A 246 -13.21 10.43 -6.80
N ALA A 247 -12.69 9.21 -6.76
CA ALA A 247 -12.41 8.41 -7.95
C ALA A 247 -12.46 6.92 -7.61
N LYS A 248 -12.44 6.08 -8.62
CA LYS A 248 -12.12 4.66 -8.47
C LYS A 248 -10.66 4.45 -8.84
N ILE A 249 -9.88 3.81 -7.98
CA ILE A 249 -8.55 3.32 -8.35
C ILE A 249 -8.70 1.84 -8.68
N MET A 250 -8.83 1.54 -9.97
CA MET A 250 -8.97 0.18 -10.47
C MET A 250 -7.62 -0.54 -10.42
N VAL A 251 -7.63 -1.82 -10.09
CA VAL A 251 -6.40 -2.63 -9.95
C VAL A 251 -6.54 -3.98 -10.66
N SER A 252 -5.41 -4.60 -10.97
CA SER A 252 -5.32 -5.88 -11.66
C SER A 252 -4.07 -6.63 -11.19
N ARG A 253 -4.26 -7.76 -10.52
CA ARG A 253 -3.19 -8.69 -10.10
C ARG A 253 -3.78 -10.09 -9.87
N PRO A 254 -3.06 -11.19 -10.17
CA PRO A 254 -3.62 -12.55 -10.13
C PRO A 254 -3.91 -13.12 -8.72
N ASP A 255 -3.42 -12.51 -7.65
CA ASP A 255 -3.52 -12.96 -6.26
C ASP A 255 -4.60 -12.21 -5.43
N ILE A 256 -5.36 -11.31 -6.07
CA ILE A 256 -6.45 -10.56 -5.44
C ILE A 256 -7.74 -10.69 -6.26
N THR A 257 -8.87 -10.55 -5.59
CA THR A 257 -10.20 -10.53 -6.20
C THR A 257 -10.84 -9.15 -6.19
N VAL A 258 -10.29 -8.22 -5.39
CA VAL A 258 -10.70 -6.82 -5.39
C VAL A 258 -10.44 -6.20 -6.76
N THR A 259 -11.45 -5.52 -7.30
CA THR A 259 -11.38 -4.86 -8.61
C THR A 259 -10.72 -3.48 -8.55
N GLY A 260 -10.60 -2.93 -7.34
CA GLY A 260 -10.14 -1.58 -7.07
C GLY A 260 -10.82 -1.01 -5.85
N ASP A 261 -10.53 0.25 -5.58
CA ASP A 261 -11.01 0.96 -4.41
C ASP A 261 -11.79 2.22 -4.80
N ASP A 262 -12.85 2.49 -4.04
CA ASP A 262 -13.52 3.78 -3.99
C ASP A 262 -12.71 4.72 -3.11
N MET A 263 -12.05 5.69 -3.75
CA MET A 263 -11.13 6.62 -3.13
C MET A 263 -11.79 7.98 -2.92
N THR A 264 -11.70 8.51 -1.70
CA THR A 264 -12.10 9.88 -1.36
C THR A 264 -10.91 10.63 -0.79
N VAL A 265 -10.59 11.79 -1.38
CA VAL A 265 -9.56 12.71 -0.87
C VAL A 265 -10.23 14.02 -0.49
N ILE A 266 -10.00 14.46 0.74
CA ILE A 266 -10.47 15.75 1.24
C ILE A 266 -9.25 16.55 1.68
N VAL A 267 -9.06 17.75 1.15
CA VAL A 267 -8.01 18.68 1.61
C VAL A 267 -8.65 19.86 2.32
N ILE A 268 -8.18 20.15 3.53
CA ILE A 268 -8.72 21.15 4.44
C ILE A 268 -7.79 22.35 4.45
N ALA A 269 -8.33 23.56 4.28
CA ALA A 269 -7.60 24.82 4.31
C ALA A 269 -7.16 25.26 5.73
N SER A 270 -6.82 24.30 6.58
CA SER A 270 -6.28 24.54 7.92
C SER A 270 -4.83 25.07 7.86
N ALA A 271 -4.29 25.45 9.01
CA ALA A 271 -2.88 25.79 9.16
C ALA A 271 -2.28 24.90 10.27
N PRO A 272 -1.34 23.98 9.97
CA PRO A 272 -0.90 23.56 8.62
C PRO A 272 -2.05 22.99 7.78
N GLN A 273 -1.90 22.99 6.44
CA GLN A 273 -2.88 22.37 5.54
C GLN A 273 -2.91 20.86 5.79
N THR A 274 -4.11 20.32 5.97
CA THR A 274 -4.33 18.91 6.30
C THR A 274 -5.17 18.23 5.22
N TYR A 275 -5.16 16.91 5.23
CA TYR A 275 -5.98 16.11 4.34
C TYR A 275 -6.58 14.91 5.10
N ALA A 276 -7.68 14.38 4.57
CA ALA A 276 -8.20 13.05 4.87
C ALA A 276 -8.22 12.21 3.59
N ILE A 277 -7.81 10.95 3.70
CA ILE A 277 -7.91 9.92 2.64
C ILE A 277 -8.79 8.81 3.18
N ILE A 278 -9.78 8.39 2.38
CA ILE A 278 -10.64 7.24 2.66
C ILE A 278 -10.56 6.30 1.47
N ASP A 279 -10.06 5.10 1.72
CA ASP A 279 -9.69 4.09 0.74
C ASP A 279 -10.49 2.81 1.01
N ILE A 280 -11.55 2.59 0.24
CA ILE A 280 -12.51 1.50 0.49
C ILE A 280 -12.55 0.53 -0.70
N PRO A 281 -12.27 -0.76 -0.50
CA PRO A 281 -12.43 -1.78 -1.52
C PRO A 281 -13.85 -1.81 -2.11
N ILE A 282 -13.93 -1.81 -3.44
CA ILE A 282 -15.20 -1.84 -4.16
C ILE A 282 -15.95 -3.15 -3.83
N GLY A 283 -17.24 -3.03 -3.48
CA GLY A 283 -18.10 -4.17 -3.18
C GLY A 283 -18.19 -4.55 -1.69
N TYR A 284 -17.62 -3.74 -0.80
CA TYR A 284 -17.64 -3.97 0.66
C TYR A 284 -18.51 -2.93 1.39
N PRO A 285 -19.84 -3.13 1.49
CA PRO A 285 -20.77 -2.12 2.02
C PRO A 285 -20.52 -1.78 3.49
N ASP A 286 -20.04 -2.72 4.30
CA ASP A 286 -19.71 -2.46 5.70
C ASP A 286 -18.51 -1.52 5.84
N LEU A 287 -17.53 -1.65 4.93
CA LEU A 287 -16.35 -0.77 4.89
C LEU A 287 -16.72 0.59 4.31
N GLU A 288 -17.64 0.63 3.33
CA GLU A 288 -18.20 1.88 2.80
C GLU A 288 -18.92 2.66 3.90
N ALA A 289 -19.73 1.99 4.73
CA ALA A 289 -20.42 2.60 5.85
C ALA A 289 -19.43 3.19 6.88
N ALA A 290 -18.34 2.48 7.19
CA ALA A 290 -17.27 2.99 8.04
C ALA A 290 -16.60 4.24 7.42
N GLY A 291 -16.26 4.20 6.13
CA GLY A 291 -15.70 5.35 5.41
C GLY A 291 -16.59 6.59 5.48
N LYS A 292 -17.90 6.44 5.26
CA LYS A 292 -18.87 7.54 5.41
C LYS A 292 -18.93 8.08 6.85
N ALA A 293 -18.99 7.18 7.84
CA ALA A 293 -19.02 7.56 9.24
C ALA A 293 -17.77 8.33 9.67
N ILE A 294 -16.60 8.01 9.11
CA ILE A 294 -15.36 8.77 9.34
C ILE A 294 -15.48 10.18 8.75
N VAL A 295 -15.88 10.32 7.48
CA VAL A 295 -16.01 11.63 6.81
C VAL A 295 -16.96 12.55 7.57
N GLU A 296 -18.10 12.02 8.03
CA GLU A 296 -19.10 12.76 8.80
C GLU A 296 -18.60 13.24 10.18
N GLN A 297 -17.58 12.56 10.73
CA GLN A 297 -17.04 12.83 12.06
C GLN A 297 -15.67 13.52 12.05
N LEU A 298 -15.21 13.97 10.88
CA LEU A 298 -14.03 14.81 10.78
C LEU A 298 -14.20 16.10 11.59
N LYS A 299 -13.16 16.45 12.35
CA LYS A 299 -13.10 17.65 13.18
C LYS A 299 -11.82 18.41 12.92
N VAL A 300 -11.94 19.75 12.91
CA VAL A 300 -10.81 20.67 12.74
C VAL A 300 -10.69 21.51 14.00
N ALA A 301 -9.67 21.24 14.79
CA ALA A 301 -9.33 22.08 15.93
C ALA A 301 -8.86 23.45 15.44
N LYS A 302 -9.45 24.52 15.96
CA LYS A 302 -9.23 25.90 15.48
C LYS A 302 -7.97 26.55 16.05
N ASP A 303 -7.34 25.92 17.05
CA ASP A 303 -6.28 26.52 17.88
C ASP A 303 -5.02 25.62 18.01
N VAL A 304 -4.65 24.86 16.96
CA VAL A 304 -3.42 24.03 16.94
C VAL A 304 -2.28 24.73 16.23
#